data_AF-A0A7W8XVI8-F1
#
_entry.id   AF-A0A7W8XVI8-F1
#
_cell.length_a   1.000
_cell.length_b   1.000
_cell.length_c   1.000
_cell.angle_alpha   90.00
_cell.angle_beta   90.00
_cell.angle_gamma   90.00
#
_symmetry.space_group_name_H-M   'P 1'
#
loop_
_entity.id
_entity.type
_entity.pdbx_description
1 polymer ?
#
loop_
_entity_poly.entity_id
_entity_poly.type
_entity_poly.pdbx_seq_one_letter_code
_entity_poly.pdbx_strand_id
1 'polypeptide(L)'
;MEARWLLGYLLSKPDNWTVVIGDIIKKGGCGRDKARKMIAELVEYGYAEREQSRADGKFGASNLVIFDEPRSAEEDQSEPSEGVAFLPQTEMPAPAKPAPVLPSPAKSALSNNLDSENTDYQQERDARDDGSEEKPEAIERAFRRWYAKWPTRDKDSEYAARKAWQKLSPEQRTACITKSPTYIERAEKAKISVPWAGAFLTGRDWEKLEDPKSDVALPIVHGPYTRAWHAGRCAELLRPLFTAMPSLTPFQRRMVAAGGEEAEAILRERRSKYGWPKVNTMDERATDHKGVSVAPNVFRISEKFETTHRNGELAQAWERFFARSGLPWLPIPAGVEWFFFPPVPSDITDLDAAVCEAWSAFERQVNEGNSNDA
;
A
#
# COMPACT_ATOMS: atom_id res chain seq x y z
N MET A 1 -14.05 -7.28 -28.85
CA MET A 1 -15.22 -6.48 -28.39
C MET A 1 -15.04 -5.98 -26.95
N GLU A 2 -14.36 -6.73 -26.10
CA GLU A 2 -14.26 -6.46 -24.64
C GLU A 2 -13.25 -5.35 -24.30
N ALA A 3 -12.14 -5.22 -25.04
CA ALA A 3 -11.19 -4.12 -24.86
C ALA A 3 -11.81 -2.74 -25.13
N ARG A 4 -12.76 -2.62 -26.07
CA ARG A 4 -13.50 -1.36 -26.33
C ARG A 4 -14.36 -0.92 -25.14
N TRP A 5 -14.96 -1.88 -24.43
CA TRP A 5 -15.66 -1.60 -23.17
C TRP A 5 -14.67 -1.12 -22.09
N LEU A 6 -13.47 -1.72 -22.01
CA LEU A 6 -12.44 -1.29 -21.08
C LEU A 6 -11.96 0.15 -21.39
N LEU A 7 -11.74 0.48 -22.66
CA LEU A 7 -11.35 1.83 -23.08
C LEU A 7 -12.38 2.88 -22.64
N GLY A 8 -13.66 2.69 -22.98
CA GLY A 8 -14.73 3.60 -22.55
C GLY A 8 -14.91 3.67 -21.03
N TYR A 9 -14.66 2.57 -20.30
CA TYR A 9 -14.63 2.58 -18.84
C TYR A 9 -13.48 3.41 -18.26
N LEU A 10 -12.29 3.35 -18.88
CA LEU A 10 -11.11 4.10 -18.43
C LEU A 10 -11.23 5.60 -18.77
N LEU A 11 -11.71 5.96 -19.96
CA LEU A 11 -11.98 7.35 -20.36
C LEU A 11 -13.12 7.99 -19.55
N SER A 12 -13.98 7.20 -18.89
CA SER A 12 -15.01 7.71 -17.95
C SER A 12 -14.47 8.14 -16.58
N LYS A 13 -13.14 8.12 -16.37
CA LYS A 13 -12.49 8.46 -15.10
C LYS A 13 -11.88 9.86 -15.13
N PRO A 14 -11.73 10.53 -13.97
CA PRO A 14 -10.96 11.76 -13.88
C PRO A 14 -9.50 11.56 -14.31
N ASP A 15 -8.89 12.61 -14.85
CA ASP A 15 -7.55 12.62 -15.47
C ASP A 15 -6.39 12.16 -14.55
N ASN A 16 -6.63 12.03 -13.24
CA ASN A 16 -5.67 11.57 -12.23
C ASN A 16 -5.93 10.13 -11.72
N TRP A 17 -6.74 9.34 -12.43
CA TRP A 17 -7.10 7.98 -12.03
C TRP A 17 -5.99 6.96 -12.35
N THR A 18 -5.57 6.18 -11.35
CA THR A 18 -4.60 5.07 -11.52
C THR A 18 -5.31 3.75 -11.85
N VAL A 19 -4.84 3.05 -12.89
CA VAL A 19 -5.50 1.81 -13.36
C VAL A 19 -5.18 0.61 -12.45
N VAL A 20 -6.14 0.21 -11.62
CA VAL A 20 -6.03 -0.97 -10.75
C VAL A 20 -6.72 -2.18 -11.38
N ILE A 21 -5.97 -3.27 -11.59
CA ILE A 21 -6.50 -4.51 -12.20
C ILE A 21 -7.69 -5.09 -11.41
N GLY A 22 -7.69 -4.94 -10.08
CA GLY A 22 -8.81 -5.36 -9.22
C GLY A 22 -10.14 -4.68 -9.53
N ASP A 23 -10.12 -3.40 -9.91
CA ASP A 23 -11.33 -2.67 -10.30
C ASP A 23 -11.85 -3.09 -11.67
N ILE A 24 -10.95 -3.41 -12.61
CA ILE A 24 -11.31 -3.98 -13.91
C ILE A 24 -11.98 -5.34 -13.74
N ILE A 25 -11.43 -6.21 -12.87
CA ILE A 25 -12.02 -7.50 -12.50
C ILE A 25 -13.43 -7.30 -11.93
N LYS A 26 -13.58 -6.37 -10.97
CA LYS A 26 -14.85 -6.12 -10.26
C LYS A 26 -15.93 -5.48 -11.14
N LYS A 27 -15.56 -4.60 -12.07
CA LYS A 27 -16.50 -3.90 -12.97
C LYS A 27 -16.79 -4.67 -14.26
N GLY A 28 -15.81 -5.40 -14.79
CA GLY A 28 -15.94 -6.22 -16.00
C GLY A 28 -16.39 -7.65 -15.75
N GLY A 29 -16.57 -8.06 -14.49
CA GLY A 29 -16.98 -9.42 -14.11
C GLY A 29 -16.01 -10.49 -14.62
N CYS A 30 -14.72 -10.16 -14.77
CA CYS A 30 -13.77 -10.94 -15.55
C CYS A 30 -12.56 -11.41 -14.72
N GLY A 31 -12.01 -12.58 -15.04
CA GLY A 31 -10.82 -13.10 -14.37
C GLY A 31 -9.56 -12.25 -14.66
N ARG A 32 -8.56 -12.34 -13.77
CA ARG A 32 -7.30 -11.57 -13.84
C ARG A 32 -6.62 -11.63 -15.21
N ASP A 33 -6.58 -12.80 -15.84
CA ASP A 33 -5.89 -12.99 -17.11
C ASP A 33 -6.69 -12.45 -18.30
N LYS A 34 -8.02 -12.41 -18.18
CA LYS A 34 -8.90 -11.72 -19.14
C LYS A 34 -8.73 -10.19 -19.04
N ALA A 35 -8.62 -9.64 -17.83
CA ALA A 35 -8.29 -8.23 -17.63
C ALA A 35 -6.91 -7.86 -18.22
N ARG A 36 -5.89 -8.70 -17.99
CA ARG A 36 -4.55 -8.54 -18.59
C ARG A 36 -4.58 -8.58 -20.12
N LYS A 37 -5.37 -9.50 -20.71
CA LYS A 37 -5.53 -9.60 -22.16
C LYS A 37 -6.14 -8.34 -22.78
N MET A 38 -7.20 -7.79 -22.17
CA MET A 38 -7.80 -6.53 -22.64
C MET A 38 -6.82 -5.35 -22.56
N ILE A 39 -6.01 -5.26 -21.51
CA ILE A 39 -4.96 -4.22 -21.41
C ILE A 39 -3.87 -4.43 -22.47
N ALA A 40 -3.50 -5.69 -22.78
CA ALA A 40 -2.54 -5.97 -23.86
C ALA A 40 -3.10 -5.55 -25.24
N GLU A 41 -4.37 -5.86 -25.51
CA GLU A 41 -5.09 -5.46 -26.74
C GLU A 41 -5.13 -3.93 -26.91
N LEU A 42 -5.35 -3.17 -25.82
CA LEU A 42 -5.31 -1.69 -25.88
C LEU A 42 -3.91 -1.13 -26.15
N VAL A 43 -2.86 -1.77 -25.63
CA VAL A 43 -1.46 -1.38 -25.91
C VAL A 43 -1.07 -1.72 -27.35
N GLU A 44 -1.45 -2.90 -27.83
CA GLU A 44 -1.20 -3.37 -29.19
C GLU A 44 -1.83 -2.46 -30.27
N TYR A 45 -3.01 -1.89 -29.97
CA TYR A 45 -3.70 -0.94 -30.86
C TYR A 45 -3.43 0.55 -30.54
N GLY A 46 -2.43 0.89 -29.71
CA GLY A 46 -2.01 2.28 -29.47
C GLY A 46 -2.94 3.14 -28.60
N TYR A 47 -3.97 2.54 -27.97
CA TYR A 47 -4.89 3.24 -27.05
C TYR A 47 -4.38 3.30 -25.61
N ALA A 48 -3.29 2.59 -25.30
CA ALA A 48 -2.68 2.59 -23.98
C ALA A 48 -1.17 2.44 -24.04
N GLU A 49 -0.44 3.09 -23.13
CA GLU A 49 1.01 2.99 -23.02
C GLU A 49 1.42 2.58 -21.60
N ARG A 50 2.40 1.68 -21.49
CA ARG A 50 2.90 1.16 -20.21
C ARG A 50 4.19 1.86 -19.82
N GLU A 51 4.06 2.99 -19.15
CA GLU A 51 5.20 3.68 -18.55
C GLU A 51 5.65 2.93 -17.28
N GLN A 52 6.85 2.35 -17.29
CA GLN A 52 7.46 1.76 -16.11
C GLN A 52 8.52 2.68 -15.54
N SER A 53 8.14 3.45 -14.51
CA SER A 53 9.10 4.22 -13.73
C SER A 53 10.21 3.31 -13.17
N ARG A 54 11.46 3.77 -13.24
CA ARG A 54 12.63 3.10 -12.65
C ARG A 54 13.30 4.06 -11.67
N ALA A 55 13.38 3.67 -10.41
CA ALA A 55 14.10 4.37 -9.37
C ALA A 55 14.93 3.34 -8.57
N ASP A 56 16.18 3.68 -8.26
CA ASP A 56 17.12 2.87 -7.46
C ASP A 56 17.17 1.37 -7.79
N GLY A 57 17.30 1.04 -9.08
CA GLY A 57 17.54 -0.33 -9.54
C GLY A 57 16.38 -1.31 -9.30
N LYS A 58 15.23 -0.84 -8.81
CA LYS A 58 14.00 -1.62 -8.64
C LYS A 58 12.97 -1.20 -9.69
N PHE A 59 12.22 -2.17 -10.18
CA PHE A 59 11.09 -1.91 -11.07
C PHE A 59 10.00 -1.16 -10.29
N GLY A 60 9.74 0.09 -10.65
CA GLY A 60 8.67 0.89 -10.08
C GLY A 60 7.29 0.41 -10.51
N ALA A 61 6.25 1.08 -10.00
CA ALA A 61 4.88 0.81 -10.40
C ALA A 61 4.71 1.01 -11.91
N SER A 62 4.03 0.05 -12.55
CA SER A 62 3.63 0.19 -13.96
C SER A 62 2.44 1.14 -14.06
N ASN A 63 2.70 2.35 -14.55
CA ASN A 63 1.65 3.27 -14.93
C ASN A 63 1.07 2.84 -16.28
N LEU A 64 -0.22 3.11 -16.49
CA LEU A 64 -0.91 2.88 -17.75
C LEU A 64 -1.55 4.19 -18.20
N VAL A 65 -0.95 4.83 -19.19
CA VAL A 65 -1.50 6.04 -19.83
C VAL A 65 -2.53 5.58 -20.86
N ILE A 66 -3.66 6.29 -20.98
CA ILE A 66 -4.77 5.93 -21.87
C ILE A 66 -5.03 7.10 -22.82
N PHE A 67 -5.27 6.79 -24.10
CA PHE A 67 -5.54 7.76 -25.15
C PHE A 67 -6.93 7.52 -25.77
N ASP A 68 -7.61 8.59 -26.18
CA ASP A 68 -8.92 8.51 -26.85
C ASP A 68 -8.76 8.10 -28.33
N GLU A 69 -7.71 8.58 -28.98
CA GLU A 69 -7.29 8.22 -30.33
C GLU A 69 -6.03 7.31 -30.29
N PRO A 70 -5.89 6.34 -31.21
CA PRO A 70 -4.75 5.43 -31.21
C PRO A 70 -3.48 6.16 -31.67
N ARG A 71 -2.42 6.10 -30.84
CA ARG A 71 -1.10 6.59 -31.26
C ARG A 71 -0.42 5.60 -32.20
N SER A 72 0.04 6.10 -33.35
CA SER A 72 0.90 5.36 -34.27
C SER A 72 2.23 5.03 -33.61
N ALA A 73 2.64 3.77 -33.61
CA ALA A 73 3.92 3.32 -33.05
C ALA A 73 5.17 3.76 -33.88
N GLU A 74 5.01 4.73 -34.78
CA GLU A 74 6.00 5.19 -35.75
C GLU A 74 6.39 6.68 -35.59
N GLU A 75 5.71 7.45 -34.73
CA GLU A 75 5.91 8.91 -34.60
C GLU A 75 7.07 9.31 -33.65
N ASP A 76 7.72 8.37 -32.99
CA ASP A 76 8.73 8.63 -31.95
C ASP A 76 10.17 8.80 -32.49
N GLN A 77 10.32 9.26 -33.74
CA GLN A 77 11.60 9.59 -34.39
C GLN A 77 11.60 10.92 -35.17
N SER A 78 11.12 12.01 -34.56
CA SER A 78 11.48 13.37 -35.03
C SER A 78 11.32 14.45 -33.95
N GLU A 79 12.44 14.84 -33.33
CA GLU A 79 12.96 16.24 -33.36
C GLU A 79 14.40 16.24 -32.79
N PRO A 80 15.44 16.59 -33.58
CA PRO A 80 16.83 16.55 -33.15
C PRO A 80 17.33 17.90 -32.58
N SER A 81 17.91 17.91 -31.39
CA SER A 81 18.79 19.01 -30.96
C SER A 81 20.25 18.68 -31.32
N GLU A 82 20.86 19.48 -32.19
CA GLU A 82 22.27 19.33 -32.58
C GLU A 82 23.24 19.42 -31.39
N GLY A 83 24.24 18.54 -31.36
CA GLY A 83 25.19 18.42 -30.24
C GLY A 83 26.26 17.34 -30.47
N VAL A 84 27.03 17.49 -31.55
CA VAL A 84 28.00 16.51 -32.09
C VAL A 84 29.09 16.10 -31.08
N ALA A 85 29.34 14.78 -30.90
CA ALA A 85 30.68 14.15 -31.04
C ALA A 85 30.74 12.63 -30.77
N PHE A 86 31.03 11.86 -31.83
CA PHE A 86 31.87 10.64 -31.91
C PHE A 86 31.66 9.40 -31.00
N LEU A 87 31.27 8.31 -31.68
CA LEU A 87 31.56 6.92 -31.33
C LEU A 87 33.02 6.55 -31.66
N PRO A 88 33.59 5.53 -30.97
CA PRO A 88 34.41 4.51 -31.63
C PRO A 88 33.81 3.11 -31.48
N GLN A 89 33.85 2.33 -32.57
CA GLN A 89 33.48 0.92 -32.59
C GLN A 89 34.60 0.05 -31.98
N THR A 90 34.27 -1.16 -31.51
CA THR A 90 35.26 -2.25 -31.36
C THR A 90 34.56 -3.60 -31.61
N GLU A 91 35.32 -4.56 -32.13
CA GLU A 91 34.81 -5.58 -33.05
C GLU A 91 34.43 -6.92 -32.41
N MET A 92 33.60 -7.69 -33.14
CA MET A 92 33.44 -9.14 -32.95
C MET A 92 34.75 -9.88 -33.27
N PRO A 93 35.00 -11.01 -32.59
CA PRO A 93 35.20 -12.24 -33.39
C PRO A 93 34.49 -13.48 -32.83
N ALA A 94 34.13 -14.37 -33.76
CA ALA A 94 33.72 -15.75 -33.56
C ALA A 94 34.13 -16.55 -34.83
N PRO A 95 34.02 -17.88 -34.92
CA PRO A 95 33.85 -18.92 -33.89
C PRO A 95 34.88 -20.08 -34.01
N ALA A 96 34.90 -21.04 -33.07
CA ALA A 96 35.43 -22.39 -33.31
C ALA A 96 34.71 -23.47 -32.48
N LYS A 97 34.34 -24.59 -33.12
CA LYS A 97 33.81 -25.81 -32.46
C LYS A 97 34.96 -26.78 -32.14
N PRO A 98 34.78 -27.72 -31.20
CA PRO A 98 34.42 -29.07 -31.65
C PRO A 98 33.29 -29.74 -30.86
N ALA A 99 32.82 -30.88 -31.35
CA ALA A 99 31.77 -31.71 -30.77
C ALA A 99 32.27 -33.19 -30.61
N PRO A 100 31.44 -34.21 -30.35
CA PRO A 100 31.48 -34.91 -29.06
C PRO A 100 31.85 -36.40 -29.16
N VAL A 101 32.07 -37.07 -28.01
CA VAL A 101 32.28 -38.53 -27.94
C VAL A 101 31.43 -39.14 -26.81
N LEU A 102 30.57 -40.09 -27.17
CA LEU A 102 29.87 -41.03 -26.27
C LEU A 102 30.76 -42.26 -26.03
N PRO A 103 30.58 -42.99 -24.92
CA PRO A 103 29.84 -44.24 -25.06
C PRO A 103 28.92 -44.64 -23.89
N SER A 104 27.83 -45.32 -24.26
CA SER A 104 27.18 -46.42 -23.52
C SER A 104 27.41 -47.71 -24.36
N PRO A 105 26.96 -48.95 -24.02
CA PRO A 105 25.98 -49.36 -22.98
C PRO A 105 26.29 -50.70 -22.24
N ALA A 106 25.38 -51.15 -21.34
CA ALA A 106 24.54 -52.37 -21.54
C ALA A 106 24.11 -53.14 -20.26
N LYS A 107 22.78 -53.37 -20.13
CA LYS A 107 22.08 -54.59 -19.57
C LYS A 107 22.29 -54.89 -18.06
N SER A 108 21.38 -55.53 -17.29
CA SER A 108 20.04 -56.15 -17.45
C SER A 108 19.46 -56.35 -16.02
N ALA A 109 18.18 -56.66 -15.71
CA ALA A 109 16.92 -56.81 -16.46
C ALA A 109 15.70 -56.59 -15.49
N LEU A 110 14.49 -57.08 -15.83
CA LEU A 110 13.25 -57.01 -15.04
C LEU A 110 13.01 -58.26 -14.17
N SER A 111 12.23 -58.12 -13.08
CA SER A 111 11.24 -59.14 -12.65
C SER A 111 10.15 -58.54 -11.75
N ASN A 112 8.91 -59.03 -11.89
CA ASN A 112 7.74 -58.69 -11.06
C ASN A 112 7.43 -59.83 -10.09
N ASN A 113 6.89 -59.54 -8.89
CA ASN A 113 5.51 -59.91 -8.48
C ASN A 113 5.22 -59.70 -6.97
N LEU A 114 4.08 -59.05 -6.72
CA LEU A 114 2.97 -59.35 -5.80
C LEU A 114 3.19 -60.06 -4.43
N ASP A 115 2.51 -59.45 -3.44
CA ASP A 115 1.77 -60.01 -2.29
C ASP A 115 2.48 -60.82 -1.19
N SER A 116 2.51 -60.26 0.04
CA SER A 116 1.78 -60.81 1.20
C SER A 116 1.85 -59.88 2.43
N GLU A 117 0.84 -59.95 3.31
CA GLU A 117 0.67 -59.08 4.48
C GLU A 117 1.32 -59.62 5.77
N ASN A 118 1.74 -58.68 6.62
CA ASN A 118 1.60 -58.68 8.09
C ASN A 118 2.22 -59.81 8.95
N THR A 119 3.21 -59.46 9.80
CA THR A 119 3.14 -59.80 11.25
C THR A 119 3.88 -58.76 12.09
N ASP A 120 3.27 -58.42 13.22
CA ASP A 120 3.79 -57.64 14.36
C ASP A 120 5.09 -58.24 14.98
N TYR A 121 6.00 -57.39 15.49
CA TYR A 121 6.51 -57.45 16.87
C TYR A 121 7.60 -56.38 17.13
N GLN A 122 7.55 -55.81 18.34
CA GLN A 122 8.41 -54.72 18.80
C GLN A 122 9.85 -55.17 19.11
N GLN A 123 10.85 -54.33 18.79
CA GLN A 123 12.02 -54.17 19.65
C GLN A 123 12.66 -52.79 19.53
N GLU A 124 13.02 -52.21 20.67
CA GLU A 124 13.71 -50.92 20.80
C GLU A 124 15.24 -51.08 20.68
N ARG A 125 15.93 -49.93 20.61
CA ARG A 125 17.40 -49.71 20.61
C ARG A 125 18.13 -49.95 19.28
N ASP A 126 19.15 -49.18 18.92
CA ASP A 126 19.74 -47.99 19.57
C ASP A 126 20.30 -47.00 18.52
N ALA A 127 20.46 -45.75 18.96
CA ALA A 127 21.17 -44.62 18.36
C ALA A 127 21.86 -44.82 16.98
N ARG A 128 21.30 -44.17 15.96
CA ARG A 128 22.09 -43.44 14.96
C ARG A 128 21.54 -42.03 14.82
N ASP A 129 22.40 -41.07 15.12
CA ASP A 129 22.21 -39.65 14.90
C ASP A 129 22.45 -39.38 13.40
N ASP A 130 21.36 -39.11 12.68
CA ASP A 130 21.37 -38.70 11.27
C ASP A 130 20.06 -37.93 10.99
N GLY A 131 20.17 -36.82 10.24
CA GLY A 131 19.08 -36.09 9.58
C GLY A 131 17.83 -35.75 10.40
N SER A 132 17.60 -34.46 10.66
CA SER A 132 16.37 -33.94 11.27
C SER A 132 15.13 -34.04 10.34
N GLU A 133 14.65 -35.25 10.09
CA GLU A 133 13.41 -35.53 9.35
C GLU A 133 12.25 -35.83 10.31
N GLU A 134 11.20 -35.01 10.29
CA GLU A 134 9.98 -35.28 11.07
C GLU A 134 9.32 -36.57 10.58
N LYS A 135 9.29 -37.61 11.44
CA LYS A 135 8.62 -38.89 11.14
C LYS A 135 7.19 -38.64 10.62
N PRO A 136 6.74 -39.25 9.50
CA PRO A 136 5.44 -38.98 8.89
C PRO A 136 4.25 -39.08 9.85
N GLU A 137 4.30 -40.01 10.80
CA GLU A 137 3.29 -40.14 11.86
C GLU A 137 3.19 -38.92 12.79
N ALA A 138 4.32 -38.28 13.10
CA ALA A 138 4.36 -37.08 13.93
C ALA A 138 3.71 -35.90 13.20
N ILE A 139 3.94 -35.77 11.89
CA ILE A 139 3.34 -34.75 11.02
C ILE A 139 1.81 -34.91 10.99
N GLU A 140 1.30 -36.13 10.76
CA GLU A 140 -0.14 -36.42 10.75
C GLU A 140 -0.77 -36.26 12.15
N ARG A 141 -0.06 -36.64 13.22
CA ARG A 141 -0.51 -36.45 14.62
C ARG A 141 -0.52 -34.97 15.04
N ALA A 142 0.34 -34.14 14.46
CA ALA A 142 0.32 -32.68 14.61
C ALA A 142 -0.87 -32.09 13.83
N PHE A 143 -1.04 -32.46 12.56
CA PHE A 143 -2.18 -32.05 11.72
C PHE A 143 -3.52 -32.32 12.41
N ARG A 144 -3.77 -33.56 12.85
CA ARG A 144 -5.03 -33.93 13.53
C ARG A 144 -5.29 -33.09 14.77
N ARG A 145 -4.28 -32.83 15.60
CA ARG A 145 -4.41 -32.03 16.83
C ARG A 145 -4.64 -30.54 16.57
N TRP A 146 -4.09 -30.02 15.47
CA TRP A 146 -4.32 -28.66 15.02
C TRP A 146 -5.72 -28.52 14.39
N TYR A 147 -6.03 -29.36 13.40
CA TYR A 147 -7.28 -29.32 12.63
C TYR A 147 -8.52 -29.58 13.51
N ALA A 148 -8.41 -30.44 14.53
CA ALA A 148 -9.48 -30.65 15.53
C ALA A 148 -9.97 -29.36 16.21
N LYS A 149 -9.09 -28.36 16.35
CA LYS A 149 -9.37 -27.05 16.96
C LYS A 149 -9.78 -25.97 15.94
N TRP A 150 -9.83 -26.29 14.65
CA TRP A 150 -10.09 -25.30 13.61
C TRP A 150 -11.60 -24.99 13.49
N PRO A 151 -12.04 -23.71 13.52
CA PRO A 151 -13.47 -23.36 13.59
C PRO A 151 -14.33 -23.83 12.40
N THR A 152 -13.73 -24.02 11.22
CA THR A 152 -14.46 -24.45 10.01
C THR A 152 -14.44 -25.97 9.74
N ARG A 153 -13.84 -26.77 10.64
CA ARG A 153 -13.60 -28.21 10.48
C ARG A 153 -14.83 -29.03 10.03
N ASP A 154 -16.01 -28.71 10.55
CA ASP A 154 -17.24 -29.46 10.25
C ASP A 154 -17.85 -29.13 8.86
N LYS A 155 -17.26 -28.18 8.13
CA LYS A 155 -17.76 -27.69 6.83
C LYS A 155 -16.67 -27.60 5.74
N ASP A 156 -15.39 -27.73 6.10
CA ASP A 156 -14.28 -27.65 5.15
C ASP A 156 -13.70 -29.03 4.79
N SER A 157 -12.84 -29.04 3.76
CA SER A 157 -12.28 -30.28 3.23
C SER A 157 -11.01 -30.68 3.99
N GLU A 158 -11.13 -31.67 4.87
CA GLU A 158 -9.99 -32.28 5.57
C GLU A 158 -8.90 -32.74 4.60
N TYR A 159 -9.29 -33.29 3.43
CA TYR A 159 -8.36 -33.69 2.38
C TYR A 159 -7.55 -32.50 1.84
N ALA A 160 -8.19 -31.36 1.57
CA ALA A 160 -7.50 -30.15 1.13
C ALA A 160 -6.59 -29.58 2.21
N ALA A 161 -7.04 -29.59 3.48
CA ALA A 161 -6.25 -29.16 4.63
C ALA A 161 -5.00 -30.03 4.84
N ARG A 162 -5.15 -31.37 4.83
CA ARG A 162 -4.04 -32.32 4.93
C ARG A 162 -3.03 -32.15 3.79
N LYS A 163 -3.51 -31.99 2.55
CA LYS A 163 -2.66 -31.77 1.36
C LYS A 163 -1.91 -30.44 1.41
N ALA A 164 -2.46 -29.41 2.05
CA ALA A 164 -1.76 -28.16 2.30
C ALA A 164 -0.72 -28.30 3.44
N TRP A 165 -1.10 -28.97 4.54
CA TRP A 165 -0.22 -29.23 5.69
C TRP A 165 1.07 -29.98 5.34
N GLN A 166 0.95 -31.03 4.51
CA GLN A 166 2.10 -31.82 4.04
C GLN A 166 3.12 -31.01 3.24
N LYS A 167 2.72 -29.89 2.63
CA LYS A 167 3.61 -29.01 1.84
C LYS A 167 4.39 -27.99 2.67
N LEU A 168 4.05 -27.82 3.95
CA LEU A 168 4.75 -26.89 4.85
C LEU A 168 6.05 -27.49 5.35
N SER A 169 7.08 -26.67 5.61
CA SER A 169 8.29 -27.09 6.32
C SER A 169 8.02 -27.35 7.81
N PRO A 170 8.91 -28.06 8.53
CA PRO A 170 8.80 -28.23 9.99
C PRO A 170 8.64 -26.90 10.74
N GLU A 171 9.47 -25.90 10.42
CA GLU A 171 9.40 -24.54 10.99
C GLU A 171 8.06 -23.87 10.72
N GLN A 172 7.54 -23.99 9.49
CA GLN A 172 6.23 -23.44 9.11
C GLN A 172 5.09 -24.13 9.83
N ARG A 173 5.15 -25.45 10.06
CA ARG A 173 4.15 -26.18 10.87
C ARG A 173 4.18 -25.68 12.31
N THR A 174 5.36 -25.54 12.91
CA THR A 174 5.51 -25.02 14.28
C THR A 174 4.98 -23.59 14.40
N ALA A 175 5.37 -22.69 13.48
CA ALA A 175 4.86 -21.32 13.45
C ALA A 175 3.35 -21.25 13.23
N CYS A 176 2.79 -22.11 12.36
CA CYS A 176 1.35 -22.22 12.13
C CYS A 176 0.61 -22.64 13.41
N ILE A 177 1.07 -23.68 14.11
CA ILE A 177 0.46 -24.16 15.36
C ILE A 177 0.46 -23.05 16.42
N THR A 178 1.59 -22.35 16.59
CA THR A 178 1.75 -21.30 17.60
C THR A 178 0.84 -20.09 17.36
N LYS A 179 0.68 -19.66 16.10
CA LYS A 179 -0.03 -18.42 15.74
C LYS A 179 -1.51 -18.61 15.38
N SER A 180 -1.94 -19.83 15.08
CA SER A 180 -3.33 -20.13 14.73
C SER A 180 -4.36 -19.71 15.79
N PRO A 181 -4.13 -19.87 17.12
CA PRO A 181 -5.04 -19.38 18.14
C PRO A 181 -5.24 -17.86 18.05
N THR A 182 -4.14 -17.10 17.93
CA THR A 182 -4.16 -15.63 17.80
C THR A 182 -4.94 -15.17 16.56
N TYR A 183 -4.85 -15.91 15.45
CA TYR A 183 -5.67 -15.64 14.26
C TYR A 183 -7.16 -15.77 14.56
N ILE A 184 -7.56 -16.87 15.22
CA ILE A 184 -8.95 -17.19 15.53
C ILE A 184 -9.54 -16.13 16.47
N GLU A 185 -8.81 -15.75 17.53
CA GLU A 185 -9.19 -14.69 18.47
C GLU A 185 -9.36 -13.33 17.77
N ARG A 186 -8.44 -12.96 16.87
CA ARG A 186 -8.55 -11.73 16.07
C ARG A 186 -9.78 -11.75 15.15
N ALA A 187 -10.03 -12.87 14.47
CA ALA A 187 -11.18 -13.03 13.58
C ALA A 187 -12.52 -12.96 14.35
N GLU A 188 -12.61 -13.60 15.51
CA GLU A 188 -13.77 -13.54 16.41
C GLU A 188 -14.03 -12.11 16.91
N LYS A 189 -12.99 -11.43 17.41
CA LYS A 189 -13.08 -10.03 17.85
C LYS A 189 -13.50 -9.08 16.73
N ALA A 190 -13.04 -9.33 15.50
CA ALA A 190 -13.43 -8.56 14.31
C ALA A 190 -14.80 -8.96 13.75
N LYS A 191 -15.43 -10.04 14.26
CA LYS A 191 -16.66 -10.65 13.73
C LYS A 191 -16.55 -11.08 12.26
N ILE A 192 -15.37 -11.54 11.85
CA ILE A 192 -15.07 -12.02 10.49
C ILE A 192 -15.05 -13.55 10.49
N SER A 193 -15.59 -14.18 9.44
CA SER A 193 -15.50 -15.63 9.28
C SER A 193 -14.06 -16.06 9.05
N VAL A 194 -13.57 -16.99 9.88
CA VAL A 194 -12.30 -17.69 9.67
C VAL A 194 -12.36 -18.44 8.32
N PRO A 195 -11.29 -18.43 7.51
CA PRO A 195 -11.23 -19.18 6.25
C PRO A 195 -11.13 -20.70 6.49
N TRP A 196 -11.43 -21.48 5.46
CA TRP A 196 -11.22 -22.93 5.47
C TRP A 196 -9.76 -23.28 5.75
N ALA A 197 -9.51 -24.35 6.52
CA ALA A 197 -8.17 -24.78 6.93
C ALA A 197 -7.22 -24.93 5.74
N GLY A 198 -7.67 -25.54 4.63
CA GLY A 198 -6.84 -25.68 3.42
C GLY A 198 -6.49 -24.36 2.74
N ALA A 199 -7.36 -23.34 2.80
CA ALA A 199 -7.09 -22.02 2.27
C ALA A 199 -6.11 -21.26 3.17
N PHE A 200 -6.31 -21.30 4.49
CA PHE A 200 -5.40 -20.75 5.49
C PHE A 200 -3.98 -21.31 5.37
N LEU A 201 -3.88 -22.65 5.30
CA LEU A 201 -2.61 -23.39 5.13
C LEU A 201 -1.90 -23.06 3.81
N THR A 202 -2.65 -22.93 2.71
CA THR A 202 -2.08 -22.60 1.40
C THR A 202 -1.69 -21.12 1.28
N GLY A 203 -2.47 -20.22 1.89
CA GLY A 203 -2.27 -18.77 1.86
C GLY A 203 -1.18 -18.27 2.80
N ARG A 204 -0.67 -19.14 3.69
CA ARG A 204 0.30 -18.84 4.75
C ARG A 204 -0.14 -17.68 5.64
N ASP A 205 -1.42 -17.66 6.00
CA ASP A 205 -2.05 -16.52 6.67
C ASP A 205 -1.53 -16.29 8.10
N TRP A 206 -0.88 -17.27 8.73
CA TRP A 206 -0.19 -17.08 10.01
C TRP A 206 1.13 -16.31 9.89
N GLU A 207 1.78 -16.31 8.72
CA GLU A 207 2.99 -15.49 8.48
C GLU A 207 2.61 -14.00 8.42
N LYS A 208 1.39 -13.70 7.94
CA LYS A 208 0.87 -12.32 7.83
C LYS A 208 0.56 -11.67 9.18
N LEU A 209 0.35 -12.47 10.24
CA LEU A 209 0.09 -11.95 11.61
C LEU A 209 1.31 -11.25 12.23
N GLU A 210 2.51 -11.57 11.76
CA GLU A 210 3.77 -10.89 12.17
C GLU A 210 4.07 -9.66 11.33
N ASP A 211 3.39 -9.47 10.20
CA ASP A 211 3.50 -8.25 9.40
C ASP A 211 2.74 -7.14 10.15
N PRO A 212 3.40 -6.09 10.68
CA PRO A 212 2.73 -5.03 11.44
C PRO A 212 1.65 -4.30 10.63
N LYS A 213 1.70 -4.45 9.29
CA LYS A 213 0.73 -3.92 8.33
C LYS A 213 -0.57 -4.72 8.22
N SER A 214 -0.71 -5.87 8.90
CA SER A 214 -1.96 -6.66 8.88
C SER A 214 -2.99 -6.25 9.94
N ASP A 215 -2.56 -5.60 11.03
CA ASP A 215 -3.44 -5.06 12.08
C ASP A 215 -3.96 -3.64 11.76
N VAL A 216 -4.03 -3.28 10.46
CA VAL A 216 -4.73 -2.07 10.02
C VAL A 216 -6.23 -2.28 10.21
N ALA A 217 -6.70 -1.93 11.40
CA ALA A 217 -8.12 -1.70 11.68
C ALA A 217 -8.74 -0.88 10.54
N LEU A 218 -9.90 -1.31 10.04
CA LEU A 218 -10.51 -0.74 8.85
C LEU A 218 -10.52 0.80 8.94
N PRO A 219 -10.03 1.53 7.91
CA PRO A 219 -9.92 2.98 7.88
C PRO A 219 -11.15 3.70 8.47
N ILE A 220 -11.04 4.15 9.73
CA ILE A 220 -12.15 4.78 10.44
C ILE A 220 -12.38 6.16 9.84
N VAL A 221 -13.54 6.37 9.23
CA VAL A 221 -13.92 7.64 8.63
C VAL A 221 -14.39 8.58 9.74
N HIS A 222 -13.61 9.61 10.03
CA HIS A 222 -13.95 10.66 10.99
C HIS A 222 -14.68 11.80 10.29
N GLY A 223 -15.80 12.23 10.87
CA GLY A 223 -16.63 13.31 10.34
C GLY A 223 -15.89 14.66 10.29
N PRO A 224 -16.26 15.58 9.39
CA PRO A 224 -15.64 16.90 9.30
C PRO A 224 -15.65 17.66 10.62
N TYR A 225 -14.62 18.49 10.85
CA TYR A 225 -14.45 19.31 12.06
C TYR A 225 -14.38 18.55 13.40
N THR A 226 -14.41 17.20 13.40
CA THR A 226 -14.15 16.41 14.60
C THR A 226 -12.68 16.48 15.01
N ARG A 227 -12.39 16.21 16.30
CA ARG A 227 -11.04 16.22 16.87
C ARG A 227 -10.03 15.41 16.05
N ALA A 228 -10.40 14.17 15.72
CA ALA A 228 -9.61 13.29 14.88
C ALA A 228 -9.42 13.82 13.45
N TRP A 229 -10.49 14.29 12.81
CA TRP A 229 -10.43 14.86 11.46
C TRP A 229 -9.50 16.07 11.39
N HIS A 230 -9.55 16.97 12.39
CA HIS A 230 -8.69 18.16 12.39
C HIS A 230 -7.23 17.81 12.68
N ALA A 231 -6.95 16.89 13.59
CA ALA A 231 -5.60 16.33 13.78
C ALA A 231 -5.07 15.68 12.49
N GLY A 232 -5.92 14.98 11.74
CA GLY A 232 -5.61 14.47 10.40
C GLY A 232 -5.23 15.59 9.42
N ARG A 233 -5.98 16.70 9.40
CA ARG A 233 -5.68 17.88 8.57
C ARG A 233 -4.32 18.48 8.94
N CYS A 234 -4.07 18.67 10.23
CA CYS A 234 -2.80 19.19 10.74
C CYS A 234 -1.62 18.25 10.40
N ALA A 235 -1.79 16.94 10.48
CA ALA A 235 -0.76 15.97 10.12
C ALA A 235 -0.42 15.98 8.61
N GLU A 236 -1.40 16.26 7.73
CA GLU A 236 -1.12 16.47 6.30
C GLU A 236 -0.45 17.83 6.04
N LEU A 237 -0.70 18.86 6.86
CA LEU A 237 0.00 20.16 6.78
C LEU A 237 1.46 20.11 7.20
N LEU A 238 1.84 19.18 8.08
CA LEU A 238 3.23 18.91 8.44
C LEU A 238 4.04 18.26 7.31
N ARG A 239 3.38 17.77 6.24
CA ARG A 239 4.10 17.15 5.12
C ARG A 239 4.77 18.20 4.24
N PRO A 240 5.88 17.84 3.57
CA PRO A 240 6.52 18.69 2.57
C PRO A 240 5.51 19.17 1.53
N LEU A 241 5.67 20.43 1.11
CA LEU A 241 4.88 21.04 0.04
C LEU A 241 4.93 20.19 -1.22
N PHE A 242 3.78 20.03 -1.88
CA PHE A 242 3.70 19.40 -3.18
C PHE A 242 4.53 20.18 -4.21
N THR A 243 5.48 19.50 -4.84
CA THR A 243 6.51 20.15 -5.68
C THR A 243 6.05 20.44 -7.09
N ALA A 244 5.13 19.63 -7.65
CA ALA A 244 4.60 19.77 -9.00
C ALA A 244 3.44 20.79 -9.08
N MET A 245 3.66 22.02 -8.61
CA MET A 245 2.67 23.10 -8.72
C MET A 245 2.59 23.65 -10.16
N PRO A 246 1.40 24.03 -10.66
CA PRO A 246 1.26 24.72 -11.95
C PRO A 246 2.13 25.99 -12.00
N SER A 247 2.62 26.40 -13.17
CA SER A 247 3.48 27.59 -13.27
C SER A 247 2.74 28.89 -12.93
N LEU A 248 3.49 29.96 -12.62
CA LEU A 248 2.94 31.30 -12.44
C LEU A 248 2.55 31.88 -13.82
N THR A 249 1.35 32.48 -13.91
CA THR A 249 0.94 33.18 -15.14
C THR A 249 1.91 34.32 -15.47
N PRO A 250 2.03 34.80 -16.73
CA PRO A 250 2.92 35.90 -17.08
C PRO A 250 2.68 37.17 -16.25
N PHE A 251 1.43 37.43 -15.88
CA PHE A 251 1.05 38.54 -14.99
C PHE A 251 1.53 38.29 -13.54
N GLN A 252 1.19 37.13 -12.97
CA GLN A 252 1.65 36.76 -11.62
C GLN A 252 3.18 36.73 -11.51
N ARG A 253 3.91 36.29 -12.55
CA ARG A 253 5.38 36.34 -12.60
C ARG A 253 5.93 37.76 -12.48
N ARG A 254 5.30 38.74 -13.15
CA ARG A 254 5.71 40.15 -13.06
C ARG A 254 5.48 40.71 -11.67
N MET A 255 4.33 40.42 -11.05
CA MET A 255 4.03 40.85 -9.68
C MET A 255 5.00 40.20 -8.67
N VAL A 256 5.22 38.89 -8.76
CA VAL A 256 6.17 38.18 -7.88
C VAL A 256 7.61 38.69 -8.06
N ALA A 257 8.02 39.03 -9.28
CA ALA A 257 9.33 39.61 -9.55
C ALA A 257 9.48 41.07 -9.08
N ALA A 258 8.37 41.83 -8.96
CA ALA A 258 8.37 43.17 -8.37
C ALA A 258 8.51 43.14 -6.83
N GLY A 259 8.16 42.03 -6.19
CA GLY A 259 8.26 41.85 -4.73
C GLY A 259 7.15 42.57 -3.95
N GLY A 260 7.36 42.70 -2.63
CA GLY A 260 6.41 43.32 -1.72
C GLY A 260 5.20 42.46 -1.34
N GLU A 261 4.23 43.08 -0.67
CA GLU A 261 3.07 42.37 -0.08
C GLU A 261 2.20 41.65 -1.12
N GLU A 262 2.04 42.23 -2.32
CA GLU A 262 1.28 41.59 -3.41
C GLU A 262 1.96 40.31 -3.90
N ALA A 263 3.29 40.30 -4.02
CA ALA A 263 4.07 39.11 -4.36
C ALA A 263 3.89 38.01 -3.31
N GLU A 264 3.96 38.36 -2.02
CA GLU A 264 3.71 37.42 -0.94
C GLU A 264 2.27 36.91 -0.92
N ALA A 265 1.28 37.76 -1.16
CA ALA A 265 -0.13 37.37 -1.23
C ALA A 265 -0.36 36.33 -2.33
N ILE A 266 0.19 36.55 -3.53
CA ILE A 266 0.13 35.58 -4.64
C ILE A 266 0.81 34.25 -4.27
N LEU A 267 1.99 34.30 -3.65
CA LEU A 267 2.69 33.09 -3.23
C LEU A 267 1.95 32.34 -2.10
N ARG A 268 1.32 33.07 -1.17
CA ARG A 268 0.50 32.53 -0.07
C ARG A 268 -0.78 31.88 -0.58
N GLU A 269 -1.52 32.55 -1.47
CA GLU A 269 -2.71 32.00 -2.13
C GLU A 269 -2.36 30.70 -2.89
N ARG A 270 -1.28 30.72 -3.66
CA ARG A 270 -0.84 29.55 -4.43
C ARG A 270 -0.36 28.41 -3.54
N ARG A 271 0.31 28.70 -2.42
CA ARG A 271 0.71 27.67 -1.44
C ARG A 271 -0.51 27.04 -0.77
N SER A 272 -1.53 27.83 -0.44
CA SER A 272 -2.83 27.31 0.02
C SER A 272 -3.47 26.40 -1.04
N LYS A 273 -3.58 26.88 -2.27
CA LYS A 273 -4.30 26.19 -3.37
C LYS A 273 -3.61 24.95 -3.94
N TYR A 274 -2.27 24.88 -3.91
CA TYR A 274 -1.51 23.82 -4.55
C TYR A 274 -0.49 23.12 -3.64
N GLY A 275 -0.14 23.69 -2.49
CA GLY A 275 0.91 23.17 -1.61
C GLY A 275 0.53 21.89 -0.88
N TRP A 276 -0.76 21.71 -0.53
CA TRP A 276 -1.26 20.50 0.14
C TRP A 276 -2.54 19.97 -0.53
N PRO A 277 -2.44 19.31 -1.70
CA PRO A 277 -3.62 18.83 -2.44
C PRO A 277 -4.55 17.96 -1.60
N LYS A 278 -4.01 17.12 -0.70
CA LYS A 278 -4.81 16.29 0.19
C LYS A 278 -5.59 17.08 1.24
N VAL A 279 -5.05 18.18 1.75
CA VAL A 279 -5.78 19.09 2.67
C VAL A 279 -6.93 19.76 1.92
N ASN A 280 -6.68 20.20 0.68
CA ASN A 280 -7.73 20.81 -0.15
C ASN A 280 -8.85 19.81 -0.45
N THR A 281 -8.55 18.55 -0.78
CA THR A 281 -9.55 17.48 -0.88
C THR A 281 -10.25 17.17 0.45
N MET A 282 -9.59 17.32 1.60
CA MET A 282 -10.24 17.17 2.91
C MET A 282 -11.26 18.30 3.17
N ASP A 283 -10.90 19.54 2.84
CA ASP A 283 -11.74 20.73 3.04
C ASP A 283 -12.93 20.78 2.04
N GLU A 284 -12.71 20.38 0.79
CA GLU A 284 -13.78 20.16 -0.20
C GLU A 284 -14.78 19.11 0.31
N ARG A 285 -14.28 17.96 0.79
CA ARG A 285 -15.12 16.91 1.38
C ARG A 285 -15.83 17.36 2.65
N ALA A 286 -15.21 18.22 3.46
CA ALA A 286 -15.83 18.79 4.64
C ALA A 286 -17.03 19.68 4.30
N THR A 287 -16.97 20.40 3.18
CA THR A 287 -18.08 21.19 2.62
C THR A 287 -19.25 20.28 2.20
N ASP A 288 -18.95 19.11 1.63
CA ASP A 288 -19.92 18.04 1.31
C ASP A 288 -20.42 17.24 2.54
N HIS A 289 -20.05 17.62 3.76
CA HIS A 289 -20.26 16.86 5.00
C HIS A 289 -19.64 15.44 5.02
N LYS A 290 -18.69 15.15 4.13
CA LYS A 290 -18.02 13.85 3.98
C LYS A 290 -16.75 13.79 4.84
N GLY A 291 -16.74 12.87 5.81
CA GLY A 291 -15.54 12.58 6.61
C GLY A 291 -14.38 11.99 5.81
N VAL A 292 -13.21 11.84 6.45
CA VAL A 292 -12.03 11.15 5.89
C VAL A 292 -11.41 10.17 6.88
N SER A 293 -10.61 9.21 6.38
CA SER A 293 -9.81 8.37 7.26
C SER A 293 -8.61 9.15 7.81
N VAL A 294 -8.32 8.93 9.09
CA VAL A 294 -7.15 9.45 9.80
C VAL A 294 -6.22 8.28 10.14
N ALA A 295 -4.91 8.50 10.17
CA ALA A 295 -3.95 7.44 10.52
C ALA A 295 -4.07 7.06 12.01
N PRO A 296 -3.92 5.78 12.42
CA PRO A 296 -4.14 5.36 13.80
C PRO A 296 -3.22 6.04 14.83
N ASN A 297 -1.99 6.39 14.45
CA ASN A 297 -1.07 7.18 15.28
C ASN A 297 -1.61 8.61 15.50
N VAL A 298 -2.00 9.30 14.43
CA VAL A 298 -2.60 10.65 14.48
C VAL A 298 -3.93 10.66 15.25
N PHE A 299 -4.74 9.60 15.12
CA PHE A 299 -5.97 9.44 15.90
C PHE A 299 -5.69 9.41 17.41
N ARG A 300 -4.71 8.62 17.88
CA ARG A 300 -4.30 8.58 19.30
C ARG A 300 -3.75 9.92 19.77
N ILE A 301 -2.93 10.58 18.97
CA ILE A 301 -2.42 11.94 19.27
C ILE A 301 -3.59 12.93 19.40
N SER A 302 -4.60 12.80 18.54
CA SER A 302 -5.78 13.68 18.55
C SER A 302 -6.55 13.63 19.86
N GLU A 303 -6.50 12.54 20.64
CA GLU A 303 -7.22 12.46 21.92
C GLU A 303 -6.83 13.59 22.89
N LYS A 304 -5.57 14.04 22.83
CA LYS A 304 -5.02 15.14 23.63
C LYS A 304 -5.33 16.54 23.11
N PHE A 305 -5.98 16.68 21.95
CA PHE A 305 -6.30 18.00 21.38
C PHE A 305 -7.35 18.72 22.23
N GLU A 306 -7.08 20.01 22.47
CA GLU A 306 -7.93 20.89 23.27
C GLU A 306 -8.97 21.60 22.40
N THR A 307 -10.15 21.81 22.99
CA THR A 307 -11.28 22.45 22.33
C THR A 307 -11.15 23.96 22.41
N THR A 308 -11.10 24.63 21.25
CA THR A 308 -10.93 26.08 21.14
C THR A 308 -12.18 26.72 20.51
N HIS A 309 -12.73 27.76 21.14
CA HIS A 309 -13.86 28.51 20.58
C HIS A 309 -13.41 29.43 19.44
N ARG A 310 -14.18 29.52 18.36
CA ARG A 310 -13.88 30.30 17.15
C ARG A 310 -13.48 31.75 17.42
N ASN A 311 -14.15 32.40 18.37
CA ASN A 311 -13.92 33.81 18.68
C ASN A 311 -12.97 34.02 19.87
N GLY A 312 -12.38 32.95 20.43
CA GLY A 312 -11.46 33.03 21.57
C GLY A 312 -10.05 33.47 21.19
N GLU A 313 -9.32 34.04 22.14
CA GLU A 313 -7.94 34.52 21.92
C GLU A 313 -7.00 33.42 21.43
N LEU A 314 -7.17 32.19 21.95
CA LEU A 314 -6.42 31.02 21.49
C LEU A 314 -6.67 30.69 20.00
N ALA A 315 -7.90 30.85 19.49
CA ALA A 315 -8.17 30.66 18.06
C ALA A 315 -7.46 31.72 17.21
N GLN A 316 -7.43 32.98 17.69
CA GLN A 316 -6.73 34.08 17.03
C GLN A 316 -5.19 33.90 17.07
N ALA A 317 -4.65 33.30 18.13
CA ALA A 317 -3.24 32.92 18.21
C ALA A 317 -2.90 31.79 17.20
N TRP A 318 -3.76 30.77 17.09
CA TRP A 318 -3.65 29.74 16.05
C TRP A 318 -3.77 30.31 14.64
N GLU A 319 -4.70 31.23 14.38
CA GLU A 319 -4.85 31.89 13.07
C GLU A 319 -3.59 32.67 12.69
N ARG A 320 -3.04 33.46 13.63
CA ARG A 320 -1.77 34.18 13.45
C ARG A 320 -0.58 33.24 13.28
N PHE A 321 -0.57 32.07 13.91
CA PHE A 321 0.45 31.04 13.69
C PHE A 321 0.38 30.45 12.27
N PHE A 322 -0.82 30.09 11.81
CA PHE A 322 -0.99 29.57 10.45
C PHE A 322 -0.60 30.63 9.41
N ALA A 323 -0.98 31.89 9.62
CA ALA A 323 -0.62 33.00 8.75
C ALA A 323 0.91 33.23 8.67
N ARG A 324 1.63 33.26 9.81
CA ARG A 324 3.10 33.48 9.84
C ARG A 324 3.88 32.30 9.27
N SER A 325 3.42 31.06 9.52
CA SER A 325 3.99 29.85 8.94
C SER A 325 3.59 29.64 7.46
N GLY A 326 2.65 30.43 6.95
CA GLY A 326 2.08 30.30 5.61
C GLY A 326 1.36 28.96 5.38
N LEU A 327 0.74 28.41 6.43
CA LEU A 327 -0.16 27.27 6.38
C LEU A 327 -1.58 27.75 6.06
N PRO A 328 -2.38 27.02 5.25
CA PRO A 328 -3.76 27.37 4.98
C PRO A 328 -4.61 27.24 6.24
N TRP A 329 -5.20 28.35 6.66
CA TRP A 329 -6.20 28.36 7.73
C TRP A 329 -7.37 27.44 7.39
N LEU A 330 -8.10 27.02 8.41
CA LEU A 330 -9.27 26.16 8.24
C LEU A 330 -10.41 26.99 7.62
N PRO A 331 -11.06 26.55 6.53
CA PRO A 331 -12.31 27.17 6.09
C PRO A 331 -13.39 26.89 7.14
N ILE A 332 -13.97 27.95 7.71
CA ILE A 332 -14.95 27.83 8.79
C ILE A 332 -16.38 28.00 8.25
N PRO A 333 -17.21 26.94 8.22
CA PRO A 333 -18.61 27.06 7.84
C PRO A 333 -19.42 27.87 8.84
N ALA A 334 -20.55 28.41 8.40
CA ALA A 334 -21.57 28.91 9.32
C ALA A 334 -22.06 27.76 10.23
N GLY A 335 -22.03 27.97 11.55
CA GLY A 335 -22.43 26.99 12.56
C GLY A 335 -21.31 26.13 13.16
N VAL A 336 -20.06 26.22 12.67
CA VAL A 336 -18.91 25.61 13.37
C VAL A 336 -18.28 26.64 14.31
N GLU A 337 -18.52 26.46 15.61
CA GLU A 337 -18.06 27.35 16.69
C GLU A 337 -16.85 26.82 17.46
N TRP A 338 -16.53 25.53 17.31
CA TRP A 338 -15.52 24.83 18.10
C TRP A 338 -14.54 24.09 17.21
N PHE A 339 -13.25 24.29 17.49
CA PHE A 339 -12.12 23.63 16.83
C PHE A 339 -11.31 22.82 17.83
N PHE A 340 -10.39 22.02 17.30
CA PHE A 340 -9.51 21.17 18.09
C PHE A 340 -8.07 21.39 17.68
N PHE A 341 -7.19 21.77 18.61
CA PHE A 341 -5.78 22.03 18.33
C PHE A 341 -4.87 21.26 19.30
N PRO A 342 -3.57 21.09 19.01
CA PRO A 342 -2.60 20.62 19.98
C PRO A 342 -2.72 21.40 21.31
N PRO A 343 -2.54 20.73 22.47
CA PRO A 343 -2.79 21.34 23.77
C PRO A 343 -1.81 22.48 24.06
N VAL A 344 -2.31 23.56 24.67
CA VAL A 344 -1.56 24.78 25.00
C VAL A 344 -1.67 25.03 26.50
N PRO A 345 -0.56 25.10 27.26
CA PRO A 345 -0.62 25.30 28.71
C PRO A 345 -1.37 26.58 29.10
N SER A 346 -2.31 26.44 30.04
CA SER A 346 -3.28 27.47 30.43
C SER A 346 -2.70 28.61 31.29
N ASP A 347 -1.45 28.50 31.71
CA ASP A 347 -0.73 29.42 32.58
C ASP A 347 0.18 30.41 31.82
N ILE A 348 0.19 30.35 30.48
CA ILE A 348 1.11 31.13 29.66
C ILE A 348 0.54 32.52 29.29
N THR A 349 1.36 33.55 29.47
CA THR A 349 1.06 34.95 29.11
C THR A 349 1.21 35.24 27.61
N ASP A 350 2.09 34.53 26.90
CA ASP A 350 2.31 34.66 25.45
C ASP A 350 1.72 33.46 24.69
N LEU A 351 0.48 33.62 24.23
CA LEU A 351 -0.21 32.61 23.43
C LEU A 351 0.45 32.34 22.07
N ASP A 352 1.19 33.29 21.49
CA ASP A 352 1.85 33.08 20.21
C ASP A 352 3.05 32.14 20.34
N ALA A 353 3.87 32.33 21.37
CA ALA A 353 4.96 31.43 21.71
C ALA A 353 4.42 30.03 22.05
N ALA A 354 3.39 29.96 22.91
CA ALA A 354 2.78 28.72 23.35
C ALA A 354 2.21 27.87 22.18
N VAL A 355 1.56 28.53 21.22
CA VAL A 355 1.05 27.90 20.00
C VAL A 355 2.17 27.36 19.10
N CYS A 356 3.30 28.07 18.97
CA CYS A 356 4.48 27.54 18.26
C CYS A 356 5.00 26.25 18.93
N GLU A 357 5.17 26.26 20.25
CA GLU A 357 5.66 25.10 21.00
C GLU A 357 4.72 23.89 20.90
N ALA A 358 3.40 24.13 21.01
CA ALA A 358 2.37 23.11 20.86
C ALA A 358 2.39 22.47 19.45
N TRP A 359 2.60 23.27 18.40
CA TRP A 359 2.76 22.76 17.04
C TRP A 359 4.03 21.91 16.87
N SER A 360 5.18 22.38 17.36
CA SER A 360 6.45 21.62 17.31
C SER A 360 6.43 20.37 18.22
N ALA A 361 5.60 20.34 19.27
CA ALA A 361 5.34 19.14 20.05
C ALA A 361 4.46 18.13 19.28
N PHE A 362 3.43 18.61 18.58
CA PHE A 362 2.60 17.78 17.70
C PHE A 362 3.40 17.19 16.53
N GLU A 363 4.26 17.99 15.88
CA GLU A 363 5.13 17.55 14.80
C GLU A 363 6.04 16.40 15.20
N ARG A 364 6.70 16.51 16.36
CA ARG A 364 7.53 15.43 16.91
C ARG A 364 6.72 14.16 17.13
N GLN A 365 5.55 14.24 17.76
CA GLN A 365 4.69 13.07 18.02
C GLN A 365 4.23 12.38 16.72
N VAL A 366 3.89 13.15 15.68
CA VAL A 366 3.52 12.58 14.37
C VAL A 366 4.72 11.88 13.71
N ASN A 367 5.90 12.50 13.75
CA ASN A 367 7.11 11.95 13.14
C ASN A 367 7.66 10.71 13.89
N GLU A 368 7.65 10.73 15.22
CA GLU A 368 7.97 9.57 16.07
C GLU A 368 7.04 8.39 15.79
N GLY A 369 5.73 8.65 15.67
CA GLY A 369 4.74 7.63 15.30
C GLY A 369 5.01 7.02 13.92
N ASN A 370 5.39 7.83 12.93
CA ASN A 370 5.71 7.34 11.59
C ASN A 370 7.02 6.53 11.53
N SER A 371 7.97 6.79 12.44
CA SER A 371 9.26 6.07 12.48
C SER A 371 9.16 4.67 13.11
N ASN A 372 8.11 4.40 13.90
CA ASN A 372 7.86 3.07 14.49
C ASN A 372 6.97 2.17 13.60
N ASP A 373 6.40 2.71 12.52
CA ASP A 373 5.55 2.00 11.54
C ASP A 373 6.33 1.63 10.24
N ALA A 374 7.66 1.82 10.23
CA ALA A 374 8.56 1.61 9.08
C ALA A 374 9.42 0.34 9.22
#